data_AF-A0A838VYL7-F1
#
_entry.id   AF-A0A838VYL7-F1
#
_cell.length_a   1.000
_cell.length_b   1.000
_cell.length_c   1.000
_cell.angle_alpha   90.00
_cell.angle_beta   90.00
_cell.angle_gamma   90.00
#
_symmetry.space_group_name_H-M   'P 1'
#
loop_
_entity.id
_entity.type
_entity.pdbx_description
1 polymer ?
#
loop_
_entity_poly.entity_id
_entity_poly.type
_entity_poly.pdbx_seq_one_letter_code
_entity_poly.pdbx_strand_id
1 'polypeptide(L)' 'MKISEINIQILLVMWCIGAVVAGVALLIPIYSLFFIVGSIGWLSVVIITLLFFMVLKNK' A
#
# COMPACT_ATOMS: atom_id res chain seq x y z
N MET A 1 -12.73 18.82 2.65
CA MET A 1 -11.66 18.06 3.33
C MET A 1 -10.36 18.41 2.62
N LYS A 2 -9.45 19.17 3.26
CA LYS A 2 -8.23 19.65 2.60
C LYS A 2 -7.25 18.48 2.46
N ILE A 3 -7.06 18.00 1.22
CA ILE A 3 -6.09 16.95 0.85
C ILE A 3 -4.63 17.41 1.13
N SER A 4 -4.42 18.70 1.40
CA SER A 4 -3.12 19.32 1.63
C SER A 4 -2.44 18.98 2.96
N GLU A 5 -3.11 18.30 3.90
CA GLU A 5 -2.53 17.88 5.18
C GLU A 5 -2.31 16.36 5.28
N ILE A 6 -2.35 15.64 4.15
CA ILE A 6 -1.99 14.23 4.17
C ILE A 6 -0.51 14.11 4.55
N ASN A 7 -0.25 13.70 5.79
CA ASN A 7 1.10 13.54 6.31
C ASN A 7 1.79 12.38 5.58
N ILE A 8 2.87 12.72 4.87
CA ILE A 8 3.71 11.78 4.11
C ILE A 8 4.16 10.60 4.98
N GLN A 9 4.39 10.79 6.28
CA GLN A 9 4.72 9.70 7.21
C GLN A 9 3.59 8.67 7.31
N ILE A 10 2.33 9.09 7.43
CA ILE A 10 1.18 8.17 7.51
C ILE A 10 1.10 7.37 6.20
N LEU A 11 1.30 8.05 5.07
CA LEU A 11 1.32 7.41 3.76
C LEU A 11 2.42 6.34 3.66
N LEU A 12 3.62 6.64 4.14
CA LEU A 12 4.75 5.71 4.17
C LEU A 12 4.48 4.50 5.08
N VAL A 13 3.89 4.73 6.25
CA VAL A 13 3.52 3.65 7.18
C VAL A 13 2.48 2.73 6.54
N MET A 14 1.44 3.27 5.92
CA MET A 14 0.45 2.46 5.22
C MET A 14 1.07 1.68 4.05
N TRP A 15 2.03 2.29 3.34
CA TRP A 15 2.74 1.62 2.24
C TRP A 15 3.52 0.39 2.75
N CYS A 16 4.27 0.57 3.84
CA CYS A 16 5.03 -0.52 4.46
C CYS A 16 4.11 -1.64 4.96
N ILE A 17 2.95 -1.31 5.55
CA ILE A 17 1.98 -2.32 6.00
C ILE A 17 1.47 -3.13 4.78
N GLY A 18 1.12 -2.47 3.67
CA GLY A 18 0.71 -3.16 2.44
C GLY A 18 1.79 -4.09 1.89
N ALA A 19 3.05 -3.65 1.90
CA ALA A 19 4.20 -4.44 1.47
C ALA A 19 4.45 -5.64 2.38
N VAL A 20 4.32 -5.48 3.71
CA VAL A 20 4.44 -6.58 4.67
C VAL A 20 3.31 -7.60 4.49
N VAL A 21 2.06 -7.15 4.29
CA VAL A 21 0.93 -8.06 4.02
C VAL A 21 1.14 -8.86 2.73
N ALA A 22 1.61 -8.21 1.67
CA ALA A 22 1.98 -8.89 0.42
C ALA A 22 3.16 -9.86 0.61
N GLY A 23 4.14 -9.48 1.42
CA GLY A 23 5.29 -10.33 1.78
C GLY A 23 4.87 -11.56 2.57
N VAL A 24 4.03 -11.41 3.59
CA VAL A 24 3.51 -12.50 4.41
C VAL A 24 2.62 -13.43 3.58
N ALA A 25 1.87 -12.90 2.62
CA ALA A 25 1.07 -13.72 1.71
C ALA A 25 1.94 -14.74 0.94
N LEU A 26 3.18 -14.40 0.55
CA LEU A 26 4.10 -15.31 -0.14
C LEU A 26 4.49 -16.54 0.69
N LEU A 27 4.39 -16.47 2.03
CA LEU A 27 4.66 -17.61 2.90
C LEU A 27 3.45 -18.57 3.03
N ILE A 28 2.28 -18.21 2.52
CA ILE A 28 1.08 -19.04 2.61
C ILE A 28 1.12 -20.09 1.48
N PRO A 29 1.25 -21.40 1.78
CA PRO A 29 1.33 -22.45 0.75
C PRO A 29 -0.02 -22.76 0.08
N ILE A 30 -1.05 -21.95 0.34
CA ILE A 30 -2.40 -22.09 -0.20
C ILE A 30 -2.56 -21.04 -1.30
N TYR A 31 -2.51 -21.47 -2.56
CA TYR A 31 -2.52 -20.59 -3.73
C TYR A 31 -3.70 -19.61 -3.75
N SER A 32 -4.91 -20.05 -3.42
CA SER A 32 -6.09 -19.18 -3.41
C SER A 32 -5.98 -18.05 -2.38
N LEU A 33 -5.46 -18.34 -1.19
CA LEU A 33 -5.27 -17.33 -0.14
C LEU A 33 -4.08 -16.41 -0.46
N PHE A 34 -2.99 -16.98 -0.97
CA PHE A 34 -1.86 -16.23 -1.49
C PHE A 34 -2.30 -15.20 -2.54
N PHE A 35 -3.08 -15.62 -3.53
CA PHE A 35 -3.48 -14.75 -4.63
C PHE A 35 -4.38 -13.60 -4.15
N ILE A 36 -5.35 -13.86 -3.27
CA ILE A 36 -6.25 -12.84 -2.74
C ILE A 36 -5.50 -11.85 -1.84
N VAL A 37 -4.81 -12.35 -0.81
CA VAL A 37 -4.14 -11.50 0.19
C VAL A 37 -2.96 -10.76 -0.43
N GLY A 38 -2.20 -11.45 -1.29
CA GLY A 38 -1.11 -10.84 -2.06
C GLY A 38 -1.63 -9.73 -2.96
N SER A 39 -2.68 -9.99 -3.75
CA SER A 39 -3.25 -8.97 -4.64
C SER A 39 -3.74 -7.75 -3.87
N ILE A 40 -4.43 -7.92 -2.74
CA ILE A 40 -4.90 -6.81 -1.90
C ILE A 40 -3.72 -6.00 -1.34
N GLY A 41 -2.68 -6.68 -0.84
CA GLY A 41 -1.47 -6.01 -0.35
C GLY A 41 -0.78 -5.19 -1.44
N TRP A 42 -0.58 -5.77 -2.63
CA TRP A 42 0.02 -5.09 -3.77
C TRP A 42 -0.85 -3.93 -4.30
N LEU A 43 -2.18 -4.09 -4.32
CA LEU A 43 -3.10 -3.01 -4.72
C LEU A 43 -3.00 -1.81 -3.77
N SER A 44 -2.92 -2.07 -2.46
CA SER A 44 -2.72 -1.05 -1.44
C SER A 44 -1.41 -0.28 -1.67
N VAL A 45 -0.30 -1.00 -1.92
CA VAL A 45 1.01 -0.43 -2.24
C VAL A 45 0.92 0.51 -3.46
N VAL A 46 0.28 0.06 -4.55
CA VAL A 46 0.13 0.87 -5.78
C VAL A 46 -0.68 2.14 -5.55
N ILE A 47 -1.83 2.03 -4.88
CA ILE A 47 -2.70 3.19 -4.59
C ILE A 47 -1.95 4.22 -3.74
N ILE A 48 -1.21 3.74 -2.73
CA ILE A 48 -0.44 4.59 -1.83
C ILE A 48 0.71 5.28 -2.57
N THR A 49 1.41 4.56 -3.45
CA THR A 49 2.45 5.16 -4.31
C THR A 49 1.86 6.25 -5.22
N LEU A 50 0.68 6.03 -5.81
CA LEU A 50 0.01 7.05 -6.62
C LEU A 50 -0.35 8.29 -5.79
N LEU A 51 -0.93 8.09 -4.60
CA LEU A 51 -1.21 9.18 -3.66
C LEU A 51 0.07 9.95 -3.27
N PHE A 52 1.18 9.24 -3.05
CA PHE A 52 2.46 9.84 -2.73
C PHE A 52 2.94 10.77 -3.85
N PHE A 53 2.90 10.30 -5.09
CA PHE A 53 3.25 11.11 -6.26
C PHE A 53 2.31 12.30 -6.47
N MET A 54 1.01 12.13 -6.24
CA MET A 54 0.04 13.24 -6.33
C MET A 54 0.30 14.31 -5.28
N VAL A 55 0.62 13.91 -4.04
CA VAL A 55 0.97 14.85 -2.96
C VAL A 55 2.28 15.56 -3.26
N LEU A 56 3.30 14.86 -3.77
CA LEU A 56 4.58 15.47 -4.16
C LEU A 56 4.43 16.45 -5.33
N LYS A 57 3.60 16.11 -6.31
CA LYS A 57 3.37 16.97 -7.48
C LYS A 57 2.58 18.25 -7.15
N ASN A 58 1.69 18.19 -6.16
CA ASN A 58 0.87 19.32 -5.72
C ASN A 58 1.52 20.17 -4.61
N LYS A 59 2.76 19.86 -4.21
CA LYS A 59 3.58 20.67 -3.31
C LYS A 59 4.52 21.56 -4.09
#